data_AF-A0A1Z5HDC0-F1
#
_entry.id   AF-A0A1Z5HDC0-F1
#
_cell.length_a   1.000
_cell.length_b   1.000
_cell.length_c   1.000
_cell.angle_alpha   90.00
_cell.angle_beta   90.00
_cell.angle_gamma   90.00
#
_symmetry.space_group_name_H-M   'P 1'
#
loop_
_entity.id
_entity.type
_entity.pdbx_description
1 polymer ?
#
loop_
_entity_poly.entity_id
_entity_poly.type
_entity_poly.pdbx_seq_one_letter_code
_entity_poly.pdbx_strand_id
1 'polypeptide(L)'
;MSACYPIEATEENWLYGTIVGLIKKVHQQLGLGQPILETHTEWKSLIPSELNDFSQKSLKSSTGIRDRLFKYQDELKGLSIPERELVLVALNSQNNIAALLSGTETIATIENDFPTLNDAVKDLFVFCYEKLADFKVRERQYQIVFAAFDTKFCPICGIERLMNPDETAQDQDHYLAKSIYPFAAANMRNLIPMCRCCNRDYKKDQDIIRDEQ
;
A
#
# COMPACT_ATOMS: atom_id res chain seq x y z
N MET A 1 1.65 -31.14 -5.43
CA MET A 1 1.29 -30.11 -4.43
C MET A 1 0.78 -28.91 -5.18
N SER A 2 -0.40 -28.38 -4.85
CA SER A 2 -0.84 -27.09 -5.39
C SER A 2 0.10 -26.03 -4.81
N ALA A 3 0.85 -25.33 -5.65
CA ALA A 3 1.74 -24.28 -5.18
C ALA A 3 0.89 -23.18 -4.51
N CYS A 4 1.10 -22.95 -3.22
CA CYS A 4 0.54 -21.78 -2.53
C CYS A 4 1.39 -20.56 -2.87
N TYR A 5 0.82 -19.37 -2.79
CA TYR A 5 1.58 -18.13 -2.97
C TYR A 5 2.69 -18.03 -1.91
N PRO A 6 3.96 -17.76 -2.28
CA PRO A 6 5.06 -17.71 -1.33
C PRO A 6 4.89 -16.51 -0.40
N ILE A 7 4.85 -16.74 0.91
CA ILE A 7 4.65 -15.67 1.89
C ILE A 7 5.83 -14.68 1.90
N GLU A 8 7.03 -15.18 1.58
CA GLU A 8 8.29 -14.45 1.47
C GLU A 8 8.20 -13.33 0.43
N ALA A 9 7.38 -13.52 -0.62
CA ALA A 9 7.13 -12.51 -1.64
C ALA A 9 6.40 -11.26 -1.11
N THR A 10 5.90 -11.30 0.14
CA THR A 10 5.22 -10.17 0.79
C THR A 10 6.04 -9.50 1.89
N GLU A 11 7.24 -10.01 2.18
CA GLU A 11 8.05 -9.56 3.32
C GLU A 11 8.69 -8.18 3.11
N GLU A 12 9.05 -7.84 1.87
CA GLU A 12 9.68 -6.56 1.55
C GLU A 12 8.68 -5.40 1.55
N ASN A 13 8.15 -5.06 2.73
CA ASN A 13 7.07 -4.11 2.91
C ASN A 13 7.52 -2.82 3.62
N TRP A 14 8.82 -2.50 3.55
CA TRP A 14 9.45 -1.41 4.30
C TRP A 14 8.85 -0.03 3.97
N LEU A 15 8.50 0.23 2.70
CA LEU A 15 7.94 1.51 2.29
C LEU A 15 6.59 1.74 2.96
N TYR A 16 5.66 0.80 2.77
CA TYR A 16 4.36 0.81 3.42
C TYR A 16 4.48 0.91 4.95
N GLY A 17 5.31 0.07 5.57
CA GLY A 17 5.51 0.07 7.02
C GLY A 17 6.00 1.42 7.54
N THR A 18 6.91 2.07 6.80
CA THR A 18 7.40 3.41 7.15
C THR A 18 6.30 4.46 7.02
N ILE A 19 5.54 4.47 5.91
CA ILE A 19 4.46 5.45 5.71
C ILE A 19 3.37 5.32 6.78
N VAL A 20 2.99 4.09 7.14
CA VAL A 20 2.05 3.83 8.24
C VAL A 20 2.59 4.36 9.58
N GLY A 21 3.87 4.14 9.86
CA GLY A 21 4.53 4.67 11.05
C GLY A 21 4.50 6.21 11.09
N LEU A 22 4.77 6.85 9.96
CA LEU A 22 4.72 8.31 9.81
C LEU A 22 3.30 8.85 9.99
N ILE A 23 2.28 8.19 9.43
CA ILE A 23 0.87 8.56 9.64
C ILE A 23 0.53 8.47 11.14
N LYS A 24 0.87 7.36 11.81
CA LYS A 24 0.65 7.23 13.26
C LYS A 24 1.36 8.32 14.06
N LYS A 25 2.57 8.71 13.63
CA LYS A 25 3.30 9.83 14.24
C LYS A 25 2.57 11.17 14.04
N VAL A 26 2.05 11.44 12.84
CA VAL A 26 1.22 12.63 12.55
C VAL A 26 0.01 12.69 13.49
N HIS A 27 -0.74 11.59 13.62
CA HIS A 27 -1.88 11.49 14.54
C HIS A 27 -1.48 11.79 15.99
N GLN A 28 -0.40 11.17 16.47
CA GLN A 28 0.12 11.39 17.82
C GLN A 28 0.46 12.87 18.05
N GLN A 29 1.20 13.48 17.13
CA GLN A 29 1.65 14.86 17.22
C GLN A 29 0.48 15.85 17.20
N LEU A 30 -0.53 15.60 16.36
CA LEU A 30 -1.76 16.39 16.34
C LEU A 30 -2.62 16.21 17.61
N GLY A 31 -2.62 15.02 18.22
CA GLY A 31 -3.26 14.77 19.51
C GLY A 31 -2.60 15.52 20.68
N LEU A 32 -1.30 15.80 20.56
CA LEU A 32 -0.54 16.62 21.51
C LEU A 32 -0.64 18.13 21.24
N GLY A 33 -1.36 18.55 20.19
CA GLY A 33 -1.41 19.95 19.76
C GLY A 33 -0.09 20.45 19.16
N GLN A 34 0.78 19.55 18.69
CA GLN A 34 2.12 19.84 18.17
C GLN A 34 2.25 19.35 16.72
N PRO A 35 1.59 19.98 15.73
CA PRO A 35 1.70 19.54 14.33
C PRO A 35 3.16 19.53 13.86
N ILE A 36 3.53 18.55 13.04
CA ILE A 36 4.88 18.46 12.48
C ILE A 36 5.04 19.59 11.46
N LEU A 37 6.13 20.37 11.58
CA LEU A 37 6.43 21.44 10.65
C LEU A 37 6.86 20.87 9.29
N GLU A 38 6.28 21.40 8.21
CA GLU A 38 6.65 21.06 6.84
C GLU A 38 7.98 21.72 6.47
N THR A 39 9.07 21.13 6.92
CA THR A 39 10.43 21.54 6.54
C THR A 39 11.23 20.34 6.07
N HIS A 40 12.26 20.59 5.27
CA HIS A 40 13.16 19.53 4.83
C HIS A 40 13.97 18.93 5.98
N THR A 41 14.29 19.71 7.01
CA THR A 41 14.97 19.22 8.22
C THR A 41 14.06 18.25 8.98
N GLU A 42 12.81 18.64 9.21
CA GLU A 42 11.88 17.76 9.92
C GLU A 42 11.50 16.53 9.11
N TRP A 43 11.32 16.65 7.80
CA TRP A 43 11.14 15.46 6.96
C TRP A 43 12.25 14.43 7.16
N LYS A 44 13.51 14.88 7.17
CA LYS A 44 14.65 13.99 7.36
C LYS A 44 14.74 13.41 8.78
N SER A 45 14.32 14.16 9.79
CA SER A 45 14.32 13.72 11.20
C SER A 45 13.23 12.66 11.45
N LEU A 46 12.14 12.69 10.69
CA LEU A 46 11.07 11.70 10.75
C LEU A 46 11.44 10.33 10.17
N ILE A 47 12.40 10.27 9.25
CA ILE A 47 12.78 9.01 8.61
C ILE A 47 13.50 8.11 9.62
N PRO A 48 12.99 6.90 9.91
CA PRO A 48 13.54 6.05 10.95
C PRO A 48 14.97 5.60 10.64
N SER A 49 15.82 5.60 11.67
CA SER A 49 17.25 5.25 11.56
C SER A 49 17.50 3.75 11.41
N GLU A 50 16.53 2.92 11.78
CA GLU A 50 16.58 1.45 11.68
C GLU A 50 16.42 0.93 10.24
N LEU A 51 15.95 1.78 9.32
CA LEU A 51 15.91 1.45 7.90
C LEU A 51 17.33 1.30 7.35
N ASN A 52 17.51 0.40 6.38
CA ASN A 52 18.79 0.30 5.68
C ASN A 52 19.12 1.60 4.91
N ASP A 53 20.40 1.78 4.58
CA ASP A 53 20.92 3.00 3.94
C ASP A 53 20.18 3.36 2.65
N PHE A 54 19.83 2.36 1.83
CA PHE A 54 19.09 2.57 0.60
C PHE A 54 17.71 3.16 0.87
N SER A 55 16.96 2.56 1.80
CA SER A 55 15.59 2.97 2.14
C SER A 55 15.58 4.36 2.77
N GLN A 56 16.52 4.62 3.69
CA GLN A 56 16.69 5.95 4.28
C GLN A 56 16.99 7.01 3.22
N LYS A 57 17.97 6.76 2.35
CA LYS A 57 18.37 7.71 1.31
C LYS A 57 17.21 7.98 0.34
N SER A 58 16.51 6.93 -0.07
CA SER A 58 15.35 6.99 -0.97
C SER A 58 14.21 7.83 -0.40
N LEU A 59 13.89 7.68 0.90
CA LEU A 59 12.85 8.49 1.55
C LEU A 59 13.31 9.92 1.81
N LYS A 60 14.53 10.13 2.33
CA LYS A 60 15.07 11.46 2.63
C LYS A 60 15.17 12.34 1.38
N SER A 61 15.33 11.77 0.19
CA SER A 61 15.35 12.50 -1.08
C SER A 61 13.98 12.61 -1.76
N SER A 62 12.96 11.87 -1.32
CA SER A 62 11.64 11.85 -1.95
C SER A 62 10.77 13.02 -1.47
N THR A 63 10.87 14.16 -2.16
CA THR A 63 9.95 15.30 -1.94
C THR A 63 8.51 14.91 -2.24
N GLY A 64 8.26 14.07 -3.23
CA GLY A 64 6.90 13.65 -3.60
C GLY A 64 6.15 12.90 -2.50
N ILE A 65 6.84 12.05 -1.71
CA ILE A 65 6.24 11.38 -0.53
C ILE A 65 6.05 12.40 0.59
N ARG A 66 7.08 13.22 0.85
CA ARG A 66 7.05 14.28 1.88
C ARG A 66 5.83 15.18 1.71
N ASP A 67 5.69 15.78 0.54
CA ASP A 67 4.66 16.78 0.25
C ASP A 67 3.25 16.18 0.40
N ARG A 68 3.07 14.93 -0.02
CA ARG A 68 1.80 14.18 0.13
C ARG A 68 1.49 13.83 1.57
N LEU A 69 2.50 13.49 2.38
CA LEU A 69 2.30 13.25 3.81
C LEU A 69 1.89 14.53 4.54
N PHE A 70 2.49 15.67 4.19
CA PHE A 70 2.12 16.95 4.80
C PHE A 70 0.74 17.44 4.34
N LYS A 71 0.38 17.23 3.07
CA LYS A 71 -0.99 17.42 2.59
C LYS A 71 -1.99 16.57 3.37
N TYR A 72 -1.69 15.29 3.61
CA TYR A 72 -2.50 14.43 4.48
C TYR A 72 -2.63 15.00 5.90
N GLN A 73 -1.51 15.46 6.49
CA GLN A 73 -1.52 16.09 7.81
C GLN A 73 -2.42 17.34 7.84
N ASP A 74 -2.38 18.17 6.80
CA ASP A 74 -3.16 19.40 6.73
C ASP A 74 -4.67 19.15 6.71
N GLU A 75 -5.12 18.15 5.95
CA GLU A 75 -6.51 17.68 6.00
C GLU A 75 -6.87 17.14 7.40
N LEU A 76 -5.94 16.41 8.03
CA LEU A 76 -6.16 15.81 9.34
C LEU A 76 -6.24 16.83 10.49
N LYS A 77 -5.59 18.00 10.36
CA LYS A 77 -5.60 19.08 11.37
C LYS A 77 -7.02 19.55 11.68
N GLY A 78 -7.91 19.58 10.68
CA GLY A 78 -9.29 20.03 10.82
C GLY A 78 -10.19 19.08 11.59
N LEU A 79 -9.80 17.82 11.76
CA LEU A 79 -10.59 16.79 12.42
C LEU A 79 -10.41 16.78 13.94
N SER A 80 -11.48 16.44 14.65
CA SER A 80 -11.48 16.15 16.09
C SER A 80 -10.75 14.84 16.41
N ILE A 81 -10.44 14.62 17.68
CA ILE A 81 -9.77 13.38 18.13
C ILE A 81 -10.59 12.12 17.76
N PRO A 82 -11.92 12.05 18.01
CA PRO A 82 -12.71 10.89 17.60
C PRO A 82 -12.71 10.65 16.08
N GLU A 83 -12.78 11.71 15.26
CA GLU A 83 -12.74 11.58 13.81
C GLU A 83 -11.39 11.06 13.31
N ARG A 84 -10.29 11.52 13.91
CA ARG A 84 -8.94 10.99 13.61
C ARG A 84 -8.82 9.51 13.98
N GLU A 85 -9.48 9.07 15.06
CA GLU A 85 -9.49 7.65 15.41
C GLU A 85 -10.23 6.81 14.36
N LEU A 86 -11.33 7.29 13.78
CA LEU A 86 -12.00 6.62 12.65
C LEU A 86 -11.07 6.46 11.45
N VAL A 87 -10.22 7.45 11.17
CA VAL A 87 -9.22 7.36 10.10
C VAL A 87 -8.17 6.28 10.40
N LEU A 88 -7.74 6.12 11.65
CA LEU A 88 -6.83 5.03 12.05
C LEU A 88 -7.51 3.66 11.97
N VAL A 89 -8.80 3.56 12.30
CA VAL A 89 -9.59 2.33 12.12
C VAL A 89 -9.66 1.96 10.63
N ALA A 90 -9.91 2.91 9.74
CA ALA A 90 -9.87 2.68 8.28
C ALA A 90 -8.48 2.26 7.80
N LEU A 91 -7.42 2.95 8.23
CA LEU A 91 -6.03 2.59 7.92
C LEU A 91 -5.71 1.14 8.31
N ASN A 92 -6.06 0.74 9.53
CA ASN A 92 -5.75 -0.59 10.05
C ASN A 92 -6.60 -1.68 9.37
N SER A 93 -7.91 -1.48 9.26
CA SER A 93 -8.83 -2.47 8.67
C SER A 93 -8.49 -2.75 7.20
N GLN A 94 -8.29 -1.71 6.37
CA GLN A 94 -7.92 -1.89 4.95
C GLN A 94 -6.61 -2.65 4.77
N ASN A 95 -5.73 -2.67 5.77
CA ASN A 95 -4.44 -3.34 5.69
C ASN A 95 -4.41 -4.73 6.34
N ASN A 96 -5.53 -5.18 6.93
CA ASN A 96 -5.65 -6.56 7.42
C ASN A 96 -6.10 -7.51 6.30
N ILE A 97 -5.27 -7.60 5.25
CA ILE A 97 -5.60 -8.29 4.00
C ILE A 97 -6.06 -9.73 4.25
N ALA A 98 -5.36 -10.47 5.11
CA ALA A 98 -5.70 -11.86 5.40
C ALA A 98 -7.09 -11.98 6.05
N ALA A 99 -7.37 -11.18 7.07
CA ALA A 99 -8.64 -11.23 7.78
C ALA A 99 -9.83 -10.79 6.91
N LEU A 100 -9.62 -9.80 6.05
CA LEU A 100 -10.61 -9.34 5.07
C LEU A 100 -10.93 -10.44 4.05
N LEU A 101 -9.90 -11.05 3.46
CA LEU A 101 -10.07 -12.13 2.47
C LEU A 101 -10.66 -13.41 3.07
N SER A 102 -10.50 -13.65 4.38
CA SER A 102 -11.16 -14.74 5.10
C SER A 102 -12.55 -14.39 5.64
N GLY A 103 -13.03 -13.15 5.45
CA GLY A 103 -14.33 -12.71 5.95
C GLY A 103 -14.43 -12.62 7.48
N THR A 104 -13.30 -12.55 8.19
CA THR A 104 -13.26 -12.49 9.66
C THR A 104 -13.26 -11.05 10.19
N GLU A 105 -13.03 -10.07 9.33
CA GLU A 105 -13.09 -8.65 9.66
C GLU A 105 -13.91 -7.89 8.62
N THR A 106 -14.52 -6.79 9.06
CA THR A 106 -15.21 -5.83 8.20
C THR A 106 -14.27 -4.68 7.84
N ILE A 107 -14.35 -4.20 6.61
CA ILE A 107 -13.55 -3.06 6.15
C ILE A 107 -14.20 -1.74 6.55
N ALA A 108 -13.39 -0.77 7.01
CA ALA A 108 -13.83 0.59 7.23
C ALA A 108 -13.31 1.54 6.13
N THR A 109 -14.11 2.55 5.81
CA THR A 109 -13.83 3.54 4.77
C THR A 109 -14.06 4.94 5.29
N ILE A 110 -13.36 5.91 4.71
CA ILE A 110 -13.51 7.34 5.04
C ILE A 110 -14.04 8.16 3.85
N GLU A 111 -14.34 7.52 2.72
CA GLU A 111 -14.69 8.20 1.46
C GLU A 111 -15.91 9.10 1.57
N ASN A 112 -16.91 8.70 2.36
CA ASN A 112 -18.14 9.45 2.55
C ASN A 112 -18.03 10.50 3.66
N ASP A 113 -17.37 10.14 4.78
CA ASP A 113 -17.28 11.01 5.96
C ASP A 113 -16.22 12.10 5.78
N PHE A 114 -15.10 11.78 5.11
CA PHE A 114 -13.94 12.66 4.95
C PHE A 114 -13.40 12.62 3.50
N PRO A 115 -14.18 13.09 2.50
CA PRO A 115 -13.83 12.94 1.09
C PRO A 115 -12.50 13.62 0.69
N THR A 116 -12.23 14.84 1.20
CA THR A 116 -10.96 15.55 0.89
C THR A 116 -9.75 14.85 1.50
N LEU A 117 -9.89 14.31 2.70
CA LEU A 117 -8.89 13.47 3.33
C LEU A 117 -8.70 12.16 2.55
N ASN A 118 -9.78 11.54 2.08
CA ASN A 118 -9.71 10.33 1.26
C ASN A 118 -8.92 10.57 -0.03
N ASP A 119 -9.11 11.73 -0.68
CA ASP A 119 -8.31 12.14 -1.83
C ASP A 119 -6.82 12.32 -1.49
N ALA A 120 -6.51 12.93 -0.33
CA ALA A 120 -5.13 13.05 0.15
C ALA A 120 -4.49 11.68 0.45
N VAL A 121 -5.24 10.75 1.02
CA VAL A 121 -4.82 9.35 1.25
C VAL A 121 -4.55 8.66 -0.08
N LYS A 122 -5.46 8.79 -1.06
CA LYS A 122 -5.29 8.22 -2.40
C LYS A 122 -4.04 8.76 -3.09
N ASP A 123 -3.84 10.08 -3.07
CA ASP A 123 -2.66 10.72 -3.64
C ASP A 123 -1.36 10.19 -2.99
N LEU A 124 -1.33 10.08 -1.65
CA LEU A 124 -0.17 9.54 -0.92
C LEU A 124 0.11 8.07 -1.26
N PHE A 125 -0.86 7.19 -1.05
CA PHE A 125 -0.62 5.75 -1.14
C PHE A 125 -0.51 5.24 -2.57
N VAL A 126 -1.20 5.85 -3.54
CA VAL A 126 -1.00 5.52 -4.96
C VAL A 126 0.38 5.97 -5.42
N PHE A 127 0.86 7.14 -4.98
CA PHE A 127 2.22 7.57 -5.26
C PHE A 127 3.26 6.62 -4.63
N CYS A 128 3.04 6.18 -3.39
CA CYS A 128 3.89 5.17 -2.75
C CYS A 128 3.88 3.85 -3.51
N TYR A 129 2.72 3.41 -4.03
CA TYR A 129 2.62 2.23 -4.90
C TYR A 129 3.48 2.37 -6.16
N GLU A 130 3.43 3.52 -6.84
CA GLU A 130 4.28 3.78 -8.01
C GLU A 130 5.77 3.71 -7.65
N LYS A 131 6.16 4.25 -6.49
CA LYS A 131 7.54 4.20 -5.99
C LYS A 131 8.05 2.80 -5.70
N LEU A 132 7.19 1.80 -5.47
CA LEU A 132 7.63 0.41 -5.35
C LEU A 132 8.33 -0.09 -6.62
N ALA A 133 7.96 0.44 -7.80
CA ALA A 133 8.63 0.16 -9.06
C ALA A 133 10.02 0.80 -9.10
N ASP A 134 10.11 2.09 -8.77
CA ASP A 134 11.36 2.86 -8.76
C ASP A 134 12.38 2.24 -7.79
N PHE A 135 11.91 1.75 -6.65
CA PHE A 135 12.71 1.08 -5.64
C PHE A 135 12.95 -0.41 -5.93
N LYS A 136 12.44 -0.91 -7.06
CA LYS A 136 12.62 -2.30 -7.53
C LYS A 136 12.02 -3.37 -6.59
N VAL A 137 11.12 -2.96 -5.68
CA VAL A 137 10.43 -3.87 -4.74
C VAL A 137 9.52 -4.81 -5.52
N ARG A 138 8.77 -4.28 -6.49
CA ARG A 138 7.87 -5.05 -7.34
C ARG A 138 8.61 -6.11 -8.17
N GLU A 139 9.76 -5.73 -8.72
CA GLU A 139 10.61 -6.64 -9.50
C GLU A 139 11.15 -7.79 -8.64
N ARG A 140 11.66 -7.48 -7.45
CA ARG A 140 12.14 -8.51 -6.50
C ARG A 140 11.01 -9.42 -6.03
N GLN A 141 9.82 -8.88 -5.75
CA GLN A 141 8.64 -9.70 -5.46
C GLN A 141 8.36 -10.68 -6.60
N TYR A 142 8.34 -10.19 -7.85
CA TYR A 142 8.05 -11.03 -9.01
C TYR A 142 9.08 -12.16 -9.19
N GLN A 143 10.36 -11.89 -8.94
CA GLN A 143 11.42 -12.91 -8.97
C GLN A 143 11.17 -14.04 -7.96
N ILE A 144 10.76 -13.71 -6.73
CA ILE A 144 10.43 -14.70 -5.69
C ILE A 144 9.25 -15.57 -6.13
N VAL A 145 8.17 -14.94 -6.60
CA VAL A 145 6.96 -15.65 -7.06
C VAL A 145 7.28 -16.56 -8.24
N PHE A 146 7.99 -16.06 -9.25
CA PHE A 146 8.37 -16.84 -10.43
C PHE A 146 9.26 -18.04 -10.05
N ALA A 147 10.22 -17.85 -9.14
CA ALA A 147 11.09 -18.92 -8.67
C ALA A 147 10.30 -20.01 -7.93
N ALA A 148 9.34 -19.63 -7.08
CA ALA A 148 8.54 -20.56 -6.27
C ALA A 148 7.55 -21.42 -7.09
N PHE A 149 7.13 -20.95 -8.27
CA PHE A 149 6.07 -21.58 -9.05
C PHE A 149 6.62 -22.51 -10.13
N ASP A 150 6.85 -23.79 -9.84
CA ASP A 150 7.45 -24.75 -10.80
C ASP A 150 6.79 -24.76 -12.18
N THR A 151 5.46 -24.69 -12.23
CA THR A 151 4.69 -24.75 -13.47
C THR A 151 4.70 -23.43 -14.26
N LYS A 152 5.11 -22.33 -13.63
CA LYS A 152 5.13 -20.98 -14.21
C LYS A 152 3.77 -20.59 -14.80
N PHE A 153 2.67 -20.97 -14.13
CA PHE A 153 1.32 -20.50 -14.45
C PHE A 153 0.90 -19.36 -13.51
N CYS A 154 0.00 -18.52 -14.00
CA CYS A 154 -0.59 -17.42 -13.26
C CYS A 154 -1.20 -17.92 -11.94
N PRO A 155 -0.88 -17.31 -10.78
CA PRO A 155 -1.41 -17.73 -9.48
C PRO A 155 -2.92 -17.53 -9.34
N ILE A 156 -3.52 -16.75 -10.24
CA ILE A 156 -4.94 -16.42 -10.19
C ILE A 156 -5.78 -17.36 -11.04
N CYS A 157 -5.47 -17.51 -12.34
CA CYS A 157 -6.28 -18.36 -13.23
C CYS A 157 -5.72 -19.77 -13.42
N GLY A 158 -4.42 -20.00 -13.18
CA GLY A 158 -3.76 -21.28 -13.48
C GLY A 158 -3.71 -21.65 -14.97
N ILE A 159 -4.12 -20.75 -15.88
CA ILE A 159 -4.22 -21.01 -17.33
C ILE A 159 -3.05 -20.36 -18.08
N GLU A 160 -2.86 -19.06 -17.90
CA GLU A 160 -1.84 -18.29 -18.59
C GLU A 160 -0.46 -18.45 -17.95
N ARG A 161 0.61 -18.35 -18.74
CA ARG A 161 1.98 -18.45 -18.22
C ARG A 161 2.41 -17.16 -17.50
N LEU A 162 3.12 -17.32 -16.39
CA LEU A 162 4.00 -16.28 -15.87
C LEU A 162 5.21 -16.18 -16.79
N MET A 163 5.52 -14.95 -17.20
CA MET A 163 6.62 -14.66 -18.11
C MET A 163 7.93 -14.58 -17.34
N ASN A 164 9.05 -14.93 -17.99
CA ASN A 164 10.35 -14.82 -17.34
C ASN A 164 10.62 -13.37 -16.92
N PRO A 165 10.97 -13.09 -15.64
CA PRO A 165 11.33 -11.74 -15.18
C PRO A 165 12.36 -11.04 -16.06
N ASP A 166 13.32 -11.78 -16.62
CA ASP A 166 14.40 -11.22 -17.45
C ASP A 166 13.93 -10.79 -18.85
N GLU A 167 12.79 -11.31 -19.30
CA GLU A 167 12.21 -10.99 -20.61
C GLU A 167 11.11 -9.93 -20.45
N THR A 168 10.13 -10.21 -19.60
CA THR A 168 8.97 -9.35 -19.35
C THR A 168 8.33 -9.75 -18.02
N ALA A 169 8.44 -8.90 -17.01
CA ALA A 169 7.68 -9.08 -15.78
C ALA A 169 6.18 -8.83 -16.02
N GLN A 170 5.33 -9.64 -15.39
CA GLN A 170 3.89 -9.42 -15.40
C GLN A 170 3.52 -8.26 -14.47
N ASP A 171 2.41 -7.60 -14.78
CA ASP A 171 1.83 -6.57 -13.92
C ASP A 171 1.45 -7.18 -12.57
N GLN A 172 1.64 -6.41 -11.50
CA GLN A 172 1.11 -6.71 -10.17
C GLN A 172 -0.15 -5.91 -9.95
N ASP A 173 -1.16 -6.56 -9.41
CA ASP A 173 -2.45 -5.93 -9.17
C ASP A 173 -2.92 -6.23 -7.74
N HIS A 174 -3.91 -5.47 -7.29
CA HIS A 174 -4.33 -5.40 -5.91
C HIS A 174 -5.48 -6.35 -5.59
N TYR A 175 -5.43 -7.13 -4.52
CA TYR A 175 -6.65 -7.81 -4.03
C TYR A 175 -7.75 -6.77 -3.76
N LEU A 176 -7.41 -5.77 -2.95
CA LEU A 176 -8.23 -4.60 -2.63
C LEU A 176 -7.86 -3.45 -3.57
N ALA A 177 -8.74 -3.12 -4.51
CA ALA A 177 -8.48 -2.10 -5.53
C ALA A 177 -8.05 -0.77 -4.90
N LYS A 178 -6.89 -0.24 -5.33
CA LYS A 178 -6.33 1.02 -4.81
C LYS A 178 -7.23 2.24 -5.00
N SER A 179 -8.16 2.17 -5.95
CA SER A 179 -9.13 3.24 -6.22
C SER A 179 -10.24 3.31 -5.18
N ILE A 180 -10.50 2.20 -4.48
CA ILE A 180 -11.54 2.02 -3.45
C ILE A 180 -10.92 2.01 -2.04
N TYR A 181 -9.81 1.28 -1.87
CA TYR A 181 -9.15 1.09 -0.57
C TYR A 181 -7.72 1.62 -0.60
N PRO A 182 -7.54 2.95 -0.64
CA PRO A 182 -6.25 3.54 -0.91
C PRO A 182 -5.21 3.27 0.18
N PHE A 183 -5.59 3.08 1.45
CA PHE A 183 -4.63 2.76 2.51
C PHE A 183 -3.87 1.44 2.28
N ALA A 184 -4.42 0.54 1.47
CA ALA A 184 -3.82 -0.75 1.14
C ALA A 184 -2.97 -0.72 -0.14
N ALA A 185 -2.91 0.40 -0.87
CA ALA A 185 -2.36 0.43 -2.23
C ALA A 185 -0.86 0.10 -2.30
N ALA A 186 -0.08 0.53 -1.30
CA ALA A 186 1.37 0.28 -1.26
C ALA A 186 1.75 -0.97 -0.44
N ASN A 187 0.78 -1.68 0.13
CA ASN A 187 1.04 -2.84 0.98
C ASN A 187 1.36 -4.07 0.11
N MET A 188 2.57 -4.61 0.23
CA MET A 188 2.99 -5.78 -0.58
C MET A 188 2.14 -7.03 -0.34
N ARG A 189 1.42 -7.13 0.79
CA ARG A 189 0.44 -8.20 1.03
C ARG A 189 -0.84 -8.06 0.22
N ASN A 190 -1.10 -6.85 -0.28
CA ASN A 190 -2.23 -6.57 -1.15
C ASN A 190 -1.88 -6.77 -2.64
N LEU A 191 -0.60 -7.02 -2.99
CA LEU A 191 -0.14 -7.10 -4.37
C LEU A 191 0.20 -8.53 -4.78
N ILE A 192 -0.31 -8.94 -5.95
CA ILE A 192 -0.04 -10.25 -6.55
C ILE A 192 0.29 -10.10 -8.04
N PRO A 193 1.35 -10.76 -8.54
CA PRO A 193 1.57 -10.88 -9.98
C PRO A 193 0.40 -11.56 -10.68
N MET A 194 -0.08 -10.94 -11.75
CA MET A 194 -1.20 -11.44 -12.54
C MET A 194 -0.88 -11.46 -14.01
N CYS A 195 -1.34 -12.49 -14.72
CA CYS A 195 -1.24 -12.48 -16.18
C CYS A 195 -2.07 -11.32 -16.76
N ARG A 196 -1.68 -10.90 -17.97
CA ARG A 196 -2.36 -9.84 -18.72
C ARG A 196 -3.88 -10.04 -18.79
N CYS A 197 -4.34 -11.27 -19.02
CA CYS A 197 -5.77 -11.55 -19.18
C CYS A 197 -6.55 -11.33 -17.88
N CYS A 198 -6.08 -11.89 -16.76
CA CYS A 198 -6.71 -11.66 -15.45
C CYS A 198 -6.72 -10.18 -15.06
N ASN A 199 -5.59 -9.49 -15.26
CA ASN A 199 -5.43 -8.09 -14.88
C ASN A 199 -6.29 -7.15 -15.75
N ARG A 200 -6.17 -7.24 -17.07
CA ARG A 200 -6.72 -6.22 -18.00
C ARG A 200 -8.14 -6.51 -18.45
N ASP A 201 -8.51 -7.78 -18.56
CA ASP A 201 -9.78 -8.16 -19.17
C ASP A 201 -10.86 -8.43 -18.12
N TYR A 202 -10.49 -9.00 -16.96
CA TYR A 202 -11.45 -9.47 -15.95
C TYR A 202 -11.52 -8.61 -14.69
N LYS A 203 -10.44 -8.51 -13.91
CA LYS A 203 -10.54 -7.99 -12.53
C LYS A 203 -10.89 -6.50 -12.45
N LYS A 204 -10.19 -5.66 -13.21
CA LYS A 204 -10.35 -4.19 -13.17
C LYS A 204 -10.37 -3.67 -11.71
N ASP A 205 -11.24 -2.71 -11.41
CA ASP A 205 -11.41 -2.13 -10.07
C ASP A 205 -12.57 -2.79 -9.29
N GLN A 206 -12.90 -4.06 -9.56
CA GLN A 206 -14.01 -4.73 -8.88
C GLN A 206 -13.77 -4.83 -7.37
N ASP A 207 -14.75 -4.39 -6.58
CA ASP A 207 -14.77 -4.58 -5.13
C ASP A 207 -15.09 -6.06 -4.83
N ILE A 208 -14.16 -6.74 -4.17
CA ILE A 208 -14.32 -8.14 -3.77
C ILE A 208 -14.66 -8.30 -2.29
N ILE A 209 -14.78 -7.19 -1.56
CA ILE A 209 -15.05 -7.18 -0.12
C ILE A 209 -16.48 -6.76 0.18
N ARG A 210 -16.98 -5.73 -0.52
CA ARG A 210 -18.36 -5.29 -0.41
C ARG A 210 -19.14 -5.80 -1.61
N ASP A 211 -20.28 -6.45 -1.37
CA ASP A 211 -21.24 -6.71 -2.44
C ASP A 211 -21.75 -5.37 -2.99
N GLU A 212 -21.89 -5.26 -4.32
CA GLU A 212 -22.67 -4.15 -4.91
C GLU A 212 -24.09 -4.24 -4.33
N GLN A 213 -24.53 -3.21 -3.62
CA GLN A 213 -25.95 -3.04 -3.25
C GLN A 213 -26.77 -2.71 -4.48
#